data_AF-A0A835SE70-F1
#
_entry.id   AF-A0A835SE70-F1
#
_cell.length_a   1.000
_cell.length_b   1.000
_cell.length_c   1.000
_cell.angle_alpha   90.00
_cell.angle_beta   90.00
_cell.angle_gamma   90.00
#
_symmetry.space_group_name_H-M   'P 1'
#
loop_
_entity.id
_entity.type
_entity.pdbx_description
1 polymer ?
#
loop_
_entity_poly.entity_id
_entity_poly.type
_entity_poly.pdbx_seq_one_letter_code
_entity_poly.pdbx_strand_id
1 'polypeptide(L)'
;MTKSIKIIGILAILPLFTMGLATNFLIQSVEAYVDPAAGRDLDRDMVCRSGQVLVYHFNNRAYTCTSASGAATWAQYGIAEIVKVDGERIEPTTERVDRGDFAKRSDEAMRMAELEAIKQKVEDGERLSTGEQRTLKRSYEKQISMQIIEEREGMSGPGTGSQTGSMMQSTQQKTISQTFTSVVDPGMGHEDHQIAIILPPSDNVYIGRMSFSASEPVQYVMLMSPVGPELSNGQPIWTPDGGETNYPMVLVDEGLRSGGWFFAGNALALHTMSTEPFTATVSAVYTEIAPGEYPRGTVTAGTIQSIPDPGIGHEDHSIALILPPRDIPYQGGVMAYSASETIQLVGLHGPLAPGESQGQLTWTADGEDVYALTFIPDEDNMGVWNTFSGNALAVHTMNPDGFTVSFVTGGLH
;
A
#
# COMPACT_ATOMS: atom_id res chain seq x y z
N MET A 1 54.32 0.35 45.25
CA MET A 1 54.54 -0.68 46.29
C MET A 1 54.10 -2.02 45.73
N THR A 2 54.98 -3.00 45.90
CA THR A 2 54.95 -4.37 45.40
C THR A 2 53.89 -5.23 46.08
N LYS A 3 53.27 -6.17 45.35
CA LYS A 3 53.46 -7.63 45.52
C LYS A 3 52.41 -8.45 44.77
N SER A 4 52.89 -9.30 43.86
CA SER A 4 52.27 -10.57 43.47
C SER A 4 52.32 -11.58 44.62
N ILE A 5 51.36 -12.51 44.66
CA ILE A 5 51.56 -13.87 45.20
C ILE A 5 50.85 -14.88 44.27
N LYS A 6 51.66 -15.78 43.70
CA LYS A 6 51.29 -17.12 43.19
C LYS A 6 51.43 -18.13 44.34
N ILE A 7 50.71 -19.26 44.29
CA ILE A 7 51.10 -20.63 44.76
C ILE A 7 49.96 -21.58 44.29
N ILE A 8 50.19 -22.49 43.31
CA ILE A 8 50.56 -23.94 43.43
C ILE A 8 49.42 -24.74 44.10
N GLY A 9 48.85 -25.85 43.59
CA GLY A 9 49.29 -26.95 42.72
C GLY A 9 48.92 -28.30 43.40
N ILE A 10 48.96 -29.43 42.68
CA ILE A 10 48.71 -30.86 43.08
C ILE A 10 47.30 -31.35 42.67
N LEU A 11 47.06 -32.13 41.60
CA LEU A 11 47.62 -33.40 41.07
C LEU A 11 47.24 -34.64 41.90
N ALA A 12 46.49 -35.57 41.29
CA ALA A 12 46.77 -37.02 41.19
C ALA A 12 45.63 -38.02 41.54
N ILE A 13 45.30 -38.84 40.52
CA ILE A 13 45.19 -40.32 40.55
C ILE A 13 43.83 -40.99 40.89
N LEU A 14 43.20 -41.50 39.80
CA LEU A 14 42.30 -42.68 39.67
C LEU A 14 42.89 -43.95 40.35
N PRO A 15 42.14 -45.01 40.73
CA PRO A 15 41.58 -45.92 39.72
C PRO A 15 40.40 -46.87 40.06
N LEU A 16 39.84 -47.43 38.97
CA LEU A 16 39.40 -48.82 38.70
C LEU A 16 38.13 -49.46 39.34
N PHE A 17 37.24 -49.85 38.40
CA PHE A 17 36.66 -51.20 38.18
C PHE A 17 35.74 -51.87 39.23
N THR A 18 34.51 -52.22 38.80
CA THR A 18 34.05 -53.61 38.50
C THR A 18 32.66 -53.51 37.84
N MET A 19 32.50 -53.87 36.56
CA MET A 19 32.03 -55.17 36.05
C MET A 19 30.68 -55.69 36.61
N GLY A 20 29.67 -55.67 35.73
CA GLY A 20 28.90 -56.87 35.36
C GLY A 20 27.57 -57.09 36.08
N LEU A 21 26.47 -57.04 35.31
CA LEU A 21 25.63 -58.22 35.05
C LEU A 21 24.56 -57.88 34.02
N ALA A 22 24.60 -58.62 32.91
CA ALA A 22 23.54 -58.69 31.93
C ALA A 22 22.41 -59.54 32.50
N THR A 23 21.18 -59.02 32.45
CA THR A 23 19.96 -59.82 32.53
C THR A 23 19.03 -59.36 31.41
N ASN A 24 18.93 -60.22 30.39
CA ASN A 24 17.87 -60.19 29.39
C ASN A 24 16.54 -60.46 30.09
N PHE A 25 15.71 -59.42 30.22
CA PHE A 25 14.27 -59.57 30.45
C PHE A 25 13.56 -59.19 29.15
N LEU A 26 13.16 -60.22 28.40
CA LEU A 26 12.18 -60.10 27.33
C LEU A 26 10.83 -59.76 27.97
N ILE A 27 10.48 -58.48 27.96
CA ILE A 27 9.09 -58.04 28.12
C ILE A 27 8.51 -58.06 26.70
N GLN A 28 7.77 -59.12 26.37
CA GLN A 28 6.79 -59.04 25.28
C GLN A 28 5.68 -58.10 25.74
N SER A 29 5.85 -56.80 25.50
CA SER A 29 4.70 -55.92 25.36
C SER A 29 4.02 -56.30 24.05
N VAL A 30 2.85 -56.95 24.15
CA VAL A 30 1.89 -56.98 23.06
C VAL A 30 1.47 -55.52 22.85
N GLU A 31 2.18 -54.81 21.99
CA GLU A 31 1.62 -53.62 21.37
C GLU A 31 0.49 -54.13 20.48
N ALA A 32 -0.73 -54.05 21.01
CA ALA A 32 -1.90 -53.97 20.15
C ALA A 32 -1.62 -52.81 19.19
N TYR A 33 -1.40 -53.14 17.91
CA TYR A 33 -1.41 -52.17 16.83
C TYR A 33 -2.82 -51.58 16.80
N VAL A 34 -3.02 -50.52 17.58
CA VAL A 34 -4.19 -49.68 17.48
C VAL A 34 -3.98 -48.90 16.20
N ASP A 35 -4.77 -49.24 15.18
CA ASP A 35 -4.83 -48.48 13.94
C ASP A 35 -5.04 -46.99 14.29
N PRO A 36 -4.09 -46.10 14.00
CA PRO A 36 -4.24 -44.67 14.29
C PRO A 36 -5.33 -44.01 13.42
N ALA A 37 -5.99 -44.74 12.53
CA ALA A 37 -7.23 -44.32 11.88
C ALA A 37 -8.50 -44.61 12.71
N ALA A 38 -8.50 -45.61 13.60
CA ALA A 38 -9.70 -46.00 14.35
C ALA A 38 -10.11 -45.00 15.43
N GLY A 39 -9.22 -44.10 15.87
CA GLY A 39 -9.53 -42.99 16.77
C GLY A 39 -9.91 -41.68 16.06
N ARG A 40 -9.83 -41.60 14.71
CA ARG A 40 -10.02 -40.35 13.97
C ARG A 40 -11.47 -40.00 13.65
N ASP A 41 -12.40 -40.96 13.73
CA ASP A 41 -13.82 -40.71 13.43
C ASP A 41 -14.66 -40.36 14.66
N LEU A 42 -14.25 -40.76 15.87
CA LEU A 42 -15.08 -40.54 17.07
C LEU A 42 -15.16 -39.06 17.50
N ASP A 43 -14.17 -38.24 17.16
CA ASP A 43 -14.15 -36.80 17.52
C ASP A 43 -14.72 -35.89 16.42
N ARG A 44 -14.98 -36.40 15.21
CA ARG A 44 -15.58 -35.61 14.11
C ARG A 44 -17.05 -35.29 14.35
N ASP A 45 -17.68 -36.03 15.25
CA ASP A 45 -19.08 -35.85 15.64
C ASP A 45 -19.28 -35.06 16.93
N MET A 46 -18.22 -34.44 17.44
CA MET A 46 -18.33 -33.52 18.57
C MET A 46 -19.24 -32.32 18.23
N VAL A 47 -20.20 -32.03 19.09
CA VAL A 47 -21.13 -30.91 18.93
C VAL A 47 -20.67 -29.74 19.80
N CYS A 48 -20.39 -28.60 19.17
CA CYS A 48 -20.02 -27.38 19.88
C CYS A 48 -21.24 -26.67 20.45
N ARG A 49 -21.04 -25.85 21.49
CA ARG A 49 -22.11 -25.00 22.03
C ARG A 49 -22.48 -23.91 21.02
N SER A 50 -23.68 -23.35 21.15
CA SER A 50 -24.14 -22.24 20.30
C SER A 50 -23.10 -21.12 20.23
N GLY A 51 -22.75 -20.67 19.02
CA GLY A 51 -21.72 -19.65 18.78
C GLY A 51 -20.28 -20.15 18.82
N GLN A 52 -20.06 -21.46 18.98
CA GLN A 52 -18.75 -22.10 18.88
C GLN A 52 -18.64 -22.96 17.62
N VAL A 53 -17.43 -23.01 17.08
CA VAL A 53 -17.08 -23.69 15.84
C VAL A 53 -16.14 -24.84 16.14
N LEU A 54 -16.42 -26.01 15.55
CA LEU A 54 -15.55 -27.18 15.67
C LEU A 54 -14.39 -27.02 14.69
N VAL A 55 -13.16 -27.04 15.20
CA VAL A 55 -11.95 -26.96 14.39
C VAL A 55 -11.03 -28.16 14.65
N TYR A 56 -10.31 -28.61 13.63
CA TYR A 56 -9.23 -29.58 13.75
C TYR A 56 -7.90 -28.85 13.86
N HIS A 57 -7.30 -28.87 15.04
CA HIS A 57 -6.04 -28.18 15.31
C HIS A 57 -4.85 -29.03 14.87
N PHE A 58 -4.04 -28.56 13.93
CA PHE A 58 -3.01 -29.39 13.28
C PHE A 58 -1.86 -29.76 14.21
N ASN A 59 -1.38 -28.82 15.04
CA ASN A 59 -0.26 -29.07 15.95
C ASN A 59 -0.59 -30.10 17.03
N ASN A 60 -1.81 -30.05 17.57
CA ASN A 60 -2.25 -30.94 18.64
C ASN A 60 -2.97 -32.18 18.10
N ARG A 61 -3.22 -32.24 16.78
CA ARG A 61 -3.96 -33.29 16.07
C ARG A 61 -5.29 -33.66 16.73
N ALA A 62 -6.01 -32.66 17.22
CA ALA A 62 -7.22 -32.84 18.01
C ALA A 62 -8.32 -31.87 17.55
N TYR A 63 -9.58 -32.30 17.71
CA TYR A 63 -10.74 -31.46 17.49
C TYR A 63 -11.01 -30.62 18.74
N THR A 64 -11.26 -29.32 18.57
CA THR A 64 -11.64 -28.45 19.68
C THR A 64 -12.76 -27.51 19.26
N CYS A 65 -13.61 -27.15 20.21
CA CYS A 65 -14.60 -26.08 20.01
C CYS A 65 -13.98 -24.76 20.43
N THR A 66 -14.03 -23.77 19.56
CA THR A 66 -13.56 -22.41 19.84
C THR A 66 -14.59 -21.39 19.39
N SER A 67 -14.44 -20.12 19.74
CA SER A 67 -15.32 -19.07 19.19
C SER A 67 -15.15 -18.97 17.67
N ALA A 68 -16.17 -18.48 16.97
CA ALA A 68 -16.08 -18.27 15.52
C ALA A 68 -14.88 -17.37 15.13
N SER A 69 -14.60 -16.33 15.90
CA SER A 69 -13.44 -15.45 15.70
C SER A 69 -12.10 -16.17 15.90
N GLY A 70 -12.00 -17.03 16.91
CA GLY A 70 -10.81 -17.85 17.17
C GLY A 70 -10.59 -18.88 16.07
N ALA A 71 -11.66 -19.55 15.62
CA ALA A 71 -11.62 -20.50 14.51
C ALA A 71 -11.13 -19.85 13.22
N ALA A 72 -11.66 -18.68 12.88
CA ALA A 72 -11.26 -17.92 11.69
C ALA A 72 -9.79 -17.50 11.74
N THR A 73 -9.33 -17.00 12.89
CA THR A 73 -7.93 -16.58 13.09
C THR A 73 -6.99 -17.78 12.95
N TRP A 74 -7.32 -18.92 13.55
CA TRP A 74 -6.47 -20.12 13.46
C TRP A 74 -6.44 -20.73 12.06
N ALA A 75 -7.56 -20.67 11.32
CA ALA A 75 -7.59 -21.09 9.93
C ALA A 75 -6.73 -20.17 9.04
N GLN A 76 -6.80 -18.85 9.24
CA GLN A 76 -6.02 -17.87 8.48
C GLN A 76 -4.52 -18.07 8.64
N TYR A 77 -4.05 -18.37 9.85
CA TYR A 77 -2.63 -18.65 10.10
C TYR A 77 -2.22 -20.10 9.79
N GLY A 78 -3.11 -20.92 9.25
CA GLY A 78 -2.82 -22.32 8.91
C GLY A 78 -2.59 -23.23 10.13
N ILE A 79 -3.15 -22.87 11.29
CA ILE A 79 -2.99 -23.57 12.57
C ILE A 79 -4.08 -24.62 12.80
N ALA A 80 -5.28 -24.41 12.21
CA ALA A 80 -6.40 -25.34 12.29
C ALA A 80 -7.28 -25.31 11.02
N GLU A 81 -8.12 -26.33 10.82
CA GLU A 81 -9.17 -26.38 9.78
C GLU A 81 -10.56 -26.34 10.42
N ILE A 82 -11.51 -25.62 9.82
CA ILE A 82 -12.90 -25.56 10.30
C ILE A 82 -13.67 -26.79 9.82
N VAL A 83 -14.41 -27.45 10.71
CA VAL A 83 -15.03 -28.77 10.48
C VAL A 83 -16.56 -28.70 10.52
N LYS A 84 -17.13 -27.98 11.50
CA LYS A 84 -18.58 -27.76 11.65
C LYS A 84 -18.87 -26.35 12.16
N VAL A 85 -19.92 -25.72 11.63
CA VAL A 85 -20.46 -24.43 12.11
C VAL A 85 -21.91 -24.68 12.49
N ASP A 86 -22.32 -24.26 13.69
CA ASP A 86 -23.67 -24.46 14.24
C ASP A 86 -24.21 -25.90 14.18
N GLY A 87 -23.29 -26.87 14.28
CA GLY A 87 -23.63 -28.30 14.27
C GLY A 87 -23.81 -28.91 12.88
N GLU A 88 -23.81 -28.11 11.82
CA GLU A 88 -23.88 -28.59 10.45
C GLU A 88 -22.48 -28.93 9.90
N ARG A 89 -22.40 -30.07 9.20
CA ARG A 89 -21.16 -30.55 8.61
C ARG A 89 -20.89 -29.85 7.30
N ILE A 90 -19.68 -29.33 7.15
CA ILE A 90 -19.20 -28.83 5.86
C ILE A 90 -18.64 -30.04 5.09
N GLU A 91 -19.41 -30.56 4.14
CA GLU A 91 -18.97 -31.66 3.26
C GLU A 91 -17.84 -31.17 2.32
N PRO A 92 -16.70 -31.87 2.25
CA PRO A 92 -15.65 -31.50 1.32
C PRO A 92 -16.13 -31.80 -0.12
N THR A 93 -16.25 -30.76 -0.94
CA THR A 93 -16.63 -30.89 -2.35
C THR A 93 -15.59 -31.73 -3.11
N THR A 94 -16.05 -32.78 -3.78
CA THR A 94 -15.19 -33.76 -4.48
C THR A 94 -14.86 -33.39 -5.93
N GLU A 95 -15.34 -32.26 -6.44
CA GLU A 95 -14.69 -31.64 -7.59
C GLU A 95 -13.51 -30.82 -7.10
N ARG A 96 -12.35 -30.99 -7.76
CA ARG A 96 -11.09 -30.32 -7.43
C ARG A 96 -11.19 -28.83 -7.81
N VAL A 97 -12.04 -28.13 -7.08
CA VAL A 97 -12.20 -26.68 -7.04
C VAL A 97 -11.32 -26.21 -5.89
N ASP A 98 -10.51 -25.19 -6.16
CA ASP A 98 -9.55 -24.65 -5.21
C ASP A 98 -10.27 -24.20 -3.92
N ARG A 99 -9.74 -24.59 -2.76
CA ARG A 99 -10.33 -24.36 -1.42
C ARG A 99 -10.63 -22.89 -1.07
N GLY A 100 -10.27 -21.94 -1.94
CA GLY A 100 -10.36 -20.51 -1.71
C GLY A 100 -11.73 -19.88 -1.93
N ASP A 101 -12.65 -20.47 -2.69
CA ASP A 101 -13.85 -19.74 -3.14
C ASP A 101 -15.08 -19.87 -2.22
N PHE A 102 -15.17 -20.93 -1.42
CA PHE A 102 -16.29 -21.11 -0.48
C PHE A 102 -16.16 -20.24 0.78
N ALA A 103 -14.93 -20.08 1.30
CA ALA A 103 -14.64 -19.25 2.48
C ALA A 103 -14.84 -17.75 2.20
N LYS A 104 -14.60 -17.30 0.97
CA LYS A 104 -14.74 -15.89 0.58
C LYS A 104 -16.18 -15.39 0.66
N ARG A 105 -17.17 -16.20 0.25
CA ARG A 105 -18.57 -15.76 0.14
C ARG A 105 -19.28 -15.59 1.48
N SER A 106 -18.96 -16.41 2.49
CA SER A 106 -19.52 -16.25 3.84
C SER A 106 -18.81 -15.14 4.65
N ASP A 107 -17.50 -14.98 4.43
CA ASP A 107 -16.67 -13.95 5.07
C ASP A 107 -17.05 -12.52 4.59
N GLU A 108 -17.46 -12.39 3.32
CA GLU A 108 -17.86 -11.11 2.74
C GLU A 108 -19.22 -10.62 3.26
N ALA A 109 -20.21 -11.51 3.40
CA ALA A 109 -21.54 -11.14 3.91
C ALA A 109 -21.53 -10.69 5.38
N MET A 110 -20.70 -11.33 6.22
CA MET A 110 -20.56 -10.94 7.63
C MET A 110 -19.80 -9.61 7.78
N ARG A 111 -18.77 -9.36 6.97
CA ARG A 111 -18.00 -8.11 6.96
C ARG A 111 -18.84 -6.91 6.52
N MET A 112 -19.78 -7.10 5.58
CA MET A 112 -20.68 -6.02 5.16
C MET A 112 -21.68 -5.63 6.26
N ALA A 113 -22.19 -6.60 7.03
CA ALA A 113 -23.09 -6.33 8.15
C ALA A 113 -22.38 -5.60 9.30
N GLU A 114 -21.13 -5.95 9.59
CA GLU A 114 -20.31 -5.26 10.61
C GLU A 114 -19.97 -3.83 10.19
N LEU A 115 -19.64 -3.62 8.91
CA LEU A 115 -19.32 -2.30 8.37
C LEU A 115 -20.53 -1.34 8.41
N GLU A 116 -21.72 -1.83 8.07
CA GLU A 116 -22.93 -1.00 8.09
C GLU A 116 -23.30 -0.54 9.51
N ALA A 117 -23.11 -1.40 10.51
CA ALA A 117 -23.29 -1.04 11.92
C ALA A 117 -22.27 0.00 12.40
N ILE A 118 -21.03 -0.04 11.88
CA ILE A 118 -19.99 0.96 12.21
C ILE A 118 -20.31 2.31 11.55
N LYS A 119 -20.78 2.33 10.30
CA LYS A 119 -21.18 3.56 9.60
C LYS A 119 -22.32 4.28 10.30
N GLN A 120 -23.34 3.55 10.72
CA GLN A 120 -24.47 4.12 11.47
C GLN A 120 -24.02 4.81 12.76
N LYS A 121 -23.05 4.20 13.50
CA LYS A 121 -22.48 4.83 14.70
C LYS A 121 -21.74 6.13 14.42
N VAL A 122 -21.05 6.22 13.28
CA VAL A 122 -20.37 7.45 12.85
C VAL A 122 -21.40 8.54 12.53
N GLU A 123 -22.48 8.21 11.82
CA GLU A 123 -23.56 9.15 11.49
C GLU A 123 -24.29 9.66 12.75
N ASP A 124 -24.45 8.80 13.75
CA ASP A 124 -25.06 9.13 15.03
C ASP A 124 -24.10 9.91 15.97
N GLY A 125 -22.86 10.15 15.55
CA GLY A 125 -21.85 10.88 16.31
C GLY A 125 -21.24 10.09 17.49
N GLU A 126 -21.36 8.76 17.47
CA GLU A 126 -20.81 7.90 18.49
C GLU A 126 -19.30 7.69 18.33
N ARG A 127 -18.60 7.59 19.46
CA ARG A 127 -17.15 7.35 19.48
C ARG A 127 -16.86 5.87 19.22
N LEU A 128 -16.20 5.58 18.09
CA LEU A 128 -15.80 4.22 17.72
C LEU A 128 -14.77 3.62 18.67
N SER A 129 -14.87 2.32 18.92
CA SER A 129 -13.82 1.55 19.58
C SER A 129 -12.61 1.33 18.66
N THR A 130 -11.45 1.03 19.22
CA THR A 130 -10.22 0.73 18.46
C THR A 130 -10.40 -0.44 17.48
N GLY A 131 -11.26 -1.41 17.80
CA GLY A 131 -11.61 -2.51 16.89
C GLY A 131 -12.42 -2.03 15.68
N GLU A 132 -13.44 -1.23 15.92
CA GLU A 132 -14.30 -0.65 14.88
C GLU A 132 -13.51 0.32 13.99
N GLN A 133 -12.59 1.10 14.54
CA GLN A 133 -11.66 1.95 13.78
C GLN A 133 -10.77 1.12 12.86
N ARG A 134 -10.27 -0.05 13.32
CA ARG A 134 -9.47 -0.97 12.50
C ARG A 134 -10.31 -1.65 11.42
N THR A 135 -11.55 -2.03 11.71
CA THR A 135 -12.48 -2.61 10.72
C THR A 135 -12.83 -1.58 9.65
N LEU A 136 -13.12 -0.33 10.05
CA LEU A 136 -13.37 0.79 9.14
C LEU A 136 -12.14 1.06 8.27
N LYS A 137 -10.95 1.15 8.87
CA LYS A 137 -9.67 1.33 8.15
C LYS A 137 -9.43 0.23 7.11
N ARG A 138 -9.57 -1.05 7.47
CA ARG A 138 -9.41 -2.17 6.52
C ARG A 138 -10.47 -2.17 5.42
N SER A 139 -11.70 -1.79 5.75
CA SER A 139 -12.76 -1.66 4.75
C SER A 139 -12.47 -0.54 3.76
N TYR A 140 -11.87 0.55 4.23
CA TYR A 140 -11.47 1.69 3.43
C TYR A 140 -10.25 1.35 2.55
N GLU A 141 -9.24 0.67 3.11
CA GLU A 141 -8.12 0.09 2.36
C GLU A 141 -8.60 -0.89 1.27
N LYS A 142 -9.61 -1.73 1.58
CA LYS A 142 -10.23 -2.63 0.61
C LYS A 142 -11.07 -1.88 -0.43
N GLN A 143 -11.81 -0.83 -0.06
CA GLN A 143 -12.59 -0.01 -0.99
C GLN A 143 -11.71 0.78 -1.94
N ILE A 144 -10.63 1.40 -1.45
CA ILE A 144 -9.61 2.04 -2.30
C ILE A 144 -9.02 1.00 -3.26
N SER A 145 -8.67 -0.19 -2.75
CA SER A 145 -8.15 -1.27 -3.59
C SER A 145 -9.18 -1.79 -4.61
N MET A 146 -10.48 -1.78 -4.29
CA MET A 146 -11.55 -2.23 -5.19
C MET A 146 -12.01 -1.15 -6.17
N GLN A 147 -11.99 0.14 -5.83
CA GLN A 147 -12.23 1.25 -6.77
C GLN A 147 -11.16 1.26 -7.86
N ILE A 148 -9.90 1.04 -7.47
CA ILE A 148 -8.77 0.83 -8.39
C ILE A 148 -9.00 -0.38 -9.33
N ILE A 149 -9.80 -1.38 -8.91
CA ILE A 149 -10.11 -2.58 -9.69
C ILE A 149 -11.41 -2.42 -10.51
N GLU A 150 -12.45 -1.77 -10.02
CA GLU A 150 -13.73 -1.58 -10.74
C GLU A 150 -13.58 -0.59 -11.91
N GLU A 151 -12.74 0.42 -11.79
CA GLU A 151 -12.36 1.30 -12.91
C GLU A 151 -11.69 0.52 -14.07
N ARG A 152 -11.08 -0.63 -13.75
CA ARG A 152 -10.47 -1.54 -14.74
C ARG A 152 -11.48 -2.43 -15.45
N GLU A 153 -12.63 -2.74 -14.83
CA GLU A 153 -13.60 -3.70 -15.36
C GLU A 153 -14.80 -3.03 -16.06
N GLY A 154 -15.08 -1.76 -15.79
CA GLY A 154 -16.21 -1.00 -16.37
C GLY A 154 -16.18 -0.74 -17.88
N MET A 155 -15.07 -0.99 -18.59
CA MET A 155 -14.92 -0.70 -20.03
C MET A 155 -14.73 -1.92 -20.95
N SER A 156 -14.84 -3.16 -20.45
CA SER A 156 -14.68 -4.34 -21.31
C SER A 156 -15.98 -5.13 -21.50
N GLY A 157 -16.59 -4.98 -22.68
CA GLY A 157 -17.63 -5.88 -23.18
C GLY A 157 -17.11 -7.32 -23.41
N PRO A 158 -18.00 -8.31 -23.57
CA PRO A 158 -17.68 -9.71 -23.33
C PRO A 158 -16.86 -10.30 -24.48
N GLY A 159 -15.56 -10.50 -24.22
CA GLY A 159 -14.66 -11.30 -25.06
C GLY A 159 -14.28 -12.60 -24.35
N THR A 160 -14.93 -13.69 -24.71
CA THR A 160 -14.56 -15.05 -24.30
C THR A 160 -13.15 -15.41 -24.76
N GLY A 161 -12.27 -15.81 -23.84
CA GLY A 161 -10.96 -16.36 -24.21
C GLY A 161 -10.01 -16.56 -23.04
N SER A 162 -10.14 -17.71 -22.36
CA SER A 162 -9.14 -18.26 -21.44
C SER A 162 -7.76 -18.35 -22.09
N GLN A 163 -6.78 -17.57 -21.61
CA GLN A 163 -5.37 -17.97 -21.57
C GLN A 163 -4.69 -17.38 -20.33
N THR A 164 -4.30 -18.27 -19.42
CA THR A 164 -3.28 -18.05 -18.39
C THR A 164 -1.95 -17.76 -19.07
N GLY A 165 -1.66 -16.49 -19.29
CA GLY A 165 -0.35 -15.98 -19.69
C GLY A 165 0.07 -14.92 -18.69
N SER A 166 1.16 -15.20 -17.97
CA SER A 166 1.93 -14.21 -17.22
C SER A 166 2.24 -13.02 -18.14
N MET A 167 1.46 -11.95 -18.06
CA MET A 167 1.74 -10.70 -18.74
C MET A 167 2.94 -10.03 -18.06
N MET A 168 4.15 -10.41 -18.46
CA MET A 168 5.23 -9.42 -18.52
C MET A 168 4.81 -8.42 -19.60
N GLN A 169 4.05 -7.41 -19.20
CA GLN A 169 3.86 -6.23 -20.03
C GLN A 169 5.25 -5.61 -20.16
N SER A 170 5.84 -5.77 -21.35
CA SER A 170 7.13 -5.18 -21.68
C SER A 170 7.01 -3.67 -21.52
N THR A 171 7.58 -3.14 -20.43
CA THR A 171 7.76 -1.71 -20.16
C THR A 171 8.81 -1.15 -21.11
N GLN A 172 8.49 -1.13 -22.41
CA GLN A 172 9.39 -0.67 -23.44
C GLN A 172 9.59 0.84 -23.31
N GLN A 173 10.84 1.23 -23.17
CA GLN A 173 11.23 2.64 -23.19
C GLN A 173 10.94 3.24 -24.58
N LYS A 174 10.19 4.34 -24.59
CA LYS A 174 9.84 5.14 -25.76
C LYS A 174 10.70 6.42 -25.78
N THR A 175 10.89 6.97 -26.97
CA THR A 175 11.63 8.23 -27.17
C THR A 175 10.85 9.15 -28.09
N ILE A 176 10.86 10.44 -27.81
CA ILE A 176 10.36 11.49 -28.70
C ILE A 176 11.42 12.57 -28.84
N SER A 177 11.63 13.06 -30.06
CA SER A 177 12.41 14.26 -30.33
C SER A 177 11.73 15.06 -31.43
N GLN A 178 11.10 16.18 -31.06
CA GLN A 178 10.24 16.94 -31.96
C GLN A 178 10.18 18.42 -31.55
N THR A 179 9.96 19.29 -32.52
CA THR A 179 9.60 20.69 -32.29
C THR A 179 8.09 20.83 -32.30
N PHE A 180 7.56 21.45 -31.25
CA PHE A 180 6.16 21.76 -31.04
C PHE A 180 5.96 23.27 -31.22
N THR A 181 4.82 23.64 -31.79
CA THR A 181 4.30 25.01 -31.76
C THR A 181 3.11 25.00 -30.81
N SER A 182 3.06 25.95 -29.88
CA SER A 182 1.96 26.06 -28.95
C SER A 182 0.66 26.46 -29.65
N VAL A 183 -0.45 26.19 -28.98
CA VAL A 183 -1.78 26.66 -29.33
C VAL A 183 -2.37 27.38 -28.13
N VAL A 184 -3.47 28.10 -28.33
CA VAL A 184 -4.27 28.63 -27.23
C VAL A 184 -4.65 27.49 -26.30
N ASP A 185 -4.43 27.67 -25.00
CA ASP A 185 -4.76 26.65 -24.01
C ASP A 185 -6.28 26.42 -23.98
N PRO A 186 -6.76 25.18 -24.23
CA PRO A 186 -8.19 24.90 -24.20
C PRO A 186 -8.75 24.81 -22.77
N GLY A 187 -7.89 24.85 -21.75
CA GLY A 187 -8.30 24.84 -20.35
C GLY A 187 -9.20 26.04 -20.01
N MET A 188 -10.32 25.77 -19.35
CA MET A 188 -11.20 26.83 -18.85
C MET A 188 -10.42 27.82 -17.96
N GLY A 189 -10.50 29.12 -18.26
CA GLY A 189 -9.77 30.16 -17.55
C GLY A 189 -8.32 30.37 -18.02
N HIS A 190 -7.86 29.62 -19.03
CA HIS A 190 -6.54 29.74 -19.65
C HIS A 190 -6.62 30.27 -21.10
N GLU A 191 -7.72 30.89 -21.50
CA GLU A 191 -7.98 31.29 -22.89
C GLU A 191 -7.00 32.34 -23.43
N ASP A 192 -6.33 33.08 -22.55
CA ASP A 192 -5.30 34.08 -22.89
C ASP A 192 -3.86 33.50 -22.80
N HIS A 193 -3.72 32.20 -22.60
CA HIS A 193 -2.44 31.50 -22.44
C HIS A 193 -2.13 30.61 -23.65
N GLN A 194 -0.90 30.08 -23.72
CA GLN A 194 -0.54 29.07 -24.71
C GLN A 194 -0.02 27.79 -24.06
N ILE A 195 -0.30 26.66 -24.71
CA ILE A 195 0.13 25.33 -24.30
C ILE A 195 0.67 24.53 -25.48
N ALA A 196 1.68 23.69 -25.21
CA ALA A 196 2.17 22.67 -26.13
C ALA A 196 2.13 21.31 -25.42
N ILE A 197 1.17 20.46 -25.80
CA ILE A 197 1.03 19.10 -25.26
C ILE A 197 2.11 18.20 -25.88
N ILE A 198 3.00 17.70 -25.04
CA ILE A 198 4.13 16.86 -25.43
C ILE A 198 3.74 15.38 -25.39
N LEU A 199 3.14 14.96 -24.28
CA LEU A 199 2.55 13.64 -24.09
C LEU A 199 1.06 13.85 -23.78
N PRO A 200 0.14 13.35 -24.62
CA PRO A 200 -1.29 13.56 -24.41
C PRO A 200 -1.80 12.75 -23.21
N PRO A 201 -2.96 13.13 -22.63
CA PRO A 201 -3.62 12.35 -21.58
C PRO A 201 -3.71 10.86 -21.93
N SER A 202 -3.41 10.00 -20.95
CA SER A 202 -3.48 8.54 -21.04
C SER A 202 -3.95 7.96 -19.71
N ASP A 203 -4.61 6.80 -19.75
CA ASP A 203 -4.95 6.00 -18.55
C ASP A 203 -3.69 5.43 -17.87
N ASN A 204 -2.58 5.35 -18.62
CA ASN A 204 -1.29 4.95 -18.09
C ASN A 204 -0.50 6.15 -17.56
N VAL A 205 0.40 5.87 -16.62
CA VAL A 205 1.38 6.84 -16.14
C VAL A 205 2.58 6.85 -17.10
N TYR A 206 2.95 8.04 -17.57
CA TYR A 206 4.24 8.26 -18.18
C TYR A 206 5.29 8.53 -17.11
N ILE A 207 6.37 7.75 -17.11
CA ILE A 207 7.51 7.94 -16.22
C ILE A 207 8.74 8.14 -17.07
N GLY A 208 9.46 9.24 -16.87
CA GLY A 208 10.61 9.50 -17.71
C GLY A 208 11.38 10.75 -17.36
N ARG A 209 12.18 11.17 -18.34
CA ARG A 209 12.87 12.46 -18.32
C ARG A 209 12.67 13.17 -19.64
N MET A 210 12.52 14.48 -19.57
CA MET A 210 12.41 15.37 -20.72
C MET A 210 13.52 16.41 -20.64
N SER A 211 13.99 16.87 -21.80
CA SER A 211 14.72 18.12 -21.95
C SER A 211 14.08 18.97 -23.04
N PHE A 212 14.11 20.29 -22.90
CA PHE A 212 13.53 21.19 -23.88
C PHE A 212 14.36 22.46 -24.11
N SER A 213 14.10 23.13 -25.23
CA SER A 213 14.51 24.50 -25.53
C SER A 213 13.36 25.23 -26.22
N ALA A 214 12.90 26.33 -25.62
CA ALA A 214 11.75 27.11 -26.04
C ALA A 214 12.14 28.52 -26.50
N SER A 215 11.28 29.12 -27.35
CA SER A 215 11.47 30.49 -27.84
C SER A 215 11.23 31.56 -26.78
N GLU A 216 10.58 31.23 -25.67
CA GLU A 216 10.31 32.11 -24.53
C GLU A 216 10.31 31.30 -23.21
N PRO A 217 10.28 31.95 -22.04
CA PRO A 217 10.14 31.25 -20.77
C PRO A 217 8.84 30.45 -20.73
N VAL A 218 8.91 29.20 -20.25
CA VAL A 218 7.76 28.31 -20.15
C VAL A 218 7.69 27.65 -18.78
N GLN A 219 6.50 27.24 -18.42
CA GLN A 219 6.14 26.45 -17.24
C GLN A 219 5.97 24.99 -17.63
N TYR A 220 6.35 24.07 -16.75
CA TYR A 220 6.05 22.65 -16.94
C TYR A 220 4.65 22.37 -16.43
N VAL A 221 3.88 21.58 -17.18
CA VAL A 221 2.57 21.11 -16.77
C VAL A 221 2.55 19.59 -16.81
N MET A 222 2.16 18.97 -15.69
CA MET A 222 1.77 17.56 -15.67
C MET A 222 0.32 17.46 -15.24
N LEU A 223 -0.41 16.56 -15.89
CA LEU A 223 -1.77 16.24 -15.52
C LEU A 223 -1.82 14.85 -14.92
N MET A 224 -2.67 14.69 -13.92
CA MET A 224 -2.97 13.39 -13.31
C MET A 224 -4.23 12.80 -13.96
N SER A 225 -4.62 11.61 -13.54
CA SER A 225 -5.86 11.00 -14.02
C SER A 225 -7.06 11.90 -13.66
N PRO A 226 -8.10 11.96 -14.51
CA PRO A 226 -9.29 12.74 -14.22
C PRO A 226 -9.92 12.38 -12.88
N VAL A 227 -10.53 13.37 -12.22
CA VAL A 227 -11.22 13.19 -10.94
C VAL A 227 -12.66 13.70 -10.99
N GLY A 228 -13.52 13.12 -10.14
CA GLY A 228 -14.88 13.61 -9.95
C GLY A 228 -14.92 15.00 -9.28
N PRO A 229 -16.04 15.74 -9.41
CA PRO A 229 -16.21 17.07 -8.82
C PRO A 229 -16.00 17.14 -7.29
N GLU A 230 -16.29 16.04 -6.59
CA GLU A 230 -16.11 15.91 -5.15
C GLU A 230 -14.65 15.88 -4.72
N LEU A 231 -13.76 15.38 -5.60
CA LEU A 231 -12.33 15.31 -5.36
C LEU A 231 -11.56 16.47 -6.01
N SER A 232 -12.17 17.21 -6.94
CA SER A 232 -11.51 18.34 -7.61
C SER A 232 -11.45 19.62 -6.78
N ASN A 233 -12.17 19.69 -5.66
CA ASN A 233 -12.36 20.95 -4.93
C ASN A 233 -11.06 21.47 -4.29
N GLY A 234 -10.76 22.75 -4.52
CA GLY A 234 -9.57 23.44 -4.00
C GLY A 234 -8.24 23.10 -4.68
N GLN A 235 -8.16 21.98 -5.41
CA GLN A 235 -6.97 21.64 -6.19
C GLN A 235 -6.84 22.54 -7.43
N PRO A 236 -5.62 22.79 -7.92
CA PRO A 236 -5.40 23.27 -9.28
C PRO A 236 -5.96 22.25 -10.29
N ILE A 237 -6.93 22.67 -11.10
CA ILE A 237 -7.59 21.81 -12.09
C ILE A 237 -7.41 22.41 -13.49
N TRP A 238 -7.12 21.55 -14.46
CA TRP A 238 -7.21 21.88 -15.88
C TRP A 238 -8.40 21.16 -16.51
N THR A 239 -9.23 21.89 -17.25
CA THR A 239 -10.47 21.37 -17.84
C THR A 239 -10.61 21.82 -19.29
N PRO A 240 -10.29 20.96 -20.27
CA PRO A 240 -10.24 21.34 -21.69
C PRO A 240 -11.60 21.35 -22.40
N ASP A 241 -12.65 20.83 -21.75
CA ASP A 241 -13.96 20.54 -22.34
C ASP A 241 -15.09 21.37 -21.69
N GLY A 242 -14.75 22.50 -21.09
CA GLY A 242 -15.75 23.44 -20.58
C GLY A 242 -16.44 22.99 -19.28
N GLY A 243 -15.82 22.08 -18.52
CA GLY A 243 -16.27 21.73 -17.17
C GLY A 243 -16.47 20.23 -16.95
N GLU A 244 -16.36 19.41 -17.99
CA GLU A 244 -16.79 18.00 -17.95
C GLU A 244 -15.70 17.09 -17.35
N THR A 245 -14.44 17.30 -17.72
CA THR A 245 -13.31 16.48 -17.25
C THR A 245 -12.30 17.30 -16.45
N ASN A 246 -12.16 16.99 -15.16
CA ASN A 246 -11.25 17.68 -14.26
C ASN A 246 -9.92 16.94 -14.12
N TYR A 247 -8.83 17.53 -14.62
CA TYR A 247 -7.49 16.99 -14.43
C TYR A 247 -6.78 17.75 -13.30
N PRO A 248 -6.41 17.08 -12.19
CA PRO A 248 -5.48 17.67 -11.24
C PRO A 248 -4.17 18.04 -11.95
N MET A 249 -3.75 19.27 -11.75
CA MET A 249 -2.64 19.87 -12.48
C MET A 249 -1.48 20.17 -11.55
N VAL A 250 -0.29 19.78 -11.98
CA VAL A 250 0.97 20.26 -11.40
C VAL A 250 1.57 21.24 -12.37
N LEU A 251 1.77 22.47 -11.90
CA LEU A 251 2.45 23.54 -12.64
C LEU A 251 3.75 23.88 -11.92
N VAL A 252 4.87 23.79 -12.63
CA VAL A 252 6.19 24.17 -12.12
C VAL A 252 6.71 25.34 -12.95
N ASP A 253 6.85 26.50 -12.32
CA ASP A 253 7.37 27.72 -12.96
C ASP A 253 8.77 28.06 -12.45
N GLU A 254 9.77 27.78 -13.27
CA GLU A 254 11.16 28.18 -13.02
C GLU A 254 11.59 29.39 -13.88
N GLY A 255 10.69 29.94 -14.70
CA GLY A 255 11.00 31.02 -15.64
C GLY A 255 12.07 30.67 -16.68
N LEU A 256 12.20 29.38 -17.04
CA LEU A 256 13.27 28.89 -17.90
C LEU A 256 12.86 28.79 -19.38
N ARG A 257 13.81 29.10 -20.26
CA ARG A 257 13.69 28.89 -21.73
C ARG A 257 14.24 27.54 -22.16
N SER A 258 14.92 26.83 -21.28
CA SER A 258 15.47 25.51 -21.55
C SER A 258 15.75 24.81 -20.23
N GLY A 259 15.55 23.51 -20.18
CA GLY A 259 15.74 22.74 -18.96
C GLY A 259 15.61 21.25 -19.21
N GLY A 260 15.72 20.48 -18.13
CA GLY A 260 15.42 19.07 -18.13
C GLY A 260 14.80 18.65 -16.81
N TRP A 261 13.85 17.73 -16.87
CA TRP A 261 13.02 17.35 -15.75
C TRP A 261 12.75 15.86 -15.73
N PHE A 262 12.68 15.26 -14.54
CA PHE A 262 12.13 13.92 -14.33
C PHE A 262 10.64 14.06 -14.02
N PHE A 263 9.81 13.22 -14.62
CA PHE A 263 8.37 13.34 -14.48
C PHE A 263 7.70 11.99 -14.26
N ALA A 264 6.59 12.03 -13.52
CA ALA A 264 5.56 11.01 -13.53
C ALA A 264 4.18 11.69 -13.63
N GLY A 265 3.37 11.30 -14.60
CA GLY A 265 2.04 11.89 -14.82
C GLY A 265 1.30 11.22 -15.98
N ASN A 266 0.00 11.50 -16.11
CA ASN A 266 -0.86 11.00 -17.18
C ASN A 266 -0.83 11.88 -18.44
N ALA A 267 -0.34 13.12 -18.35
CA ALA A 267 -0.01 13.97 -19.48
C ALA A 267 1.19 14.88 -19.15
N LEU A 268 1.85 15.39 -20.19
CA LEU A 268 2.97 16.32 -20.06
C LEU A 268 2.84 17.44 -21.10
N ALA A 269 2.97 18.68 -20.66
CA ALA A 269 2.92 19.86 -21.52
C ALA A 269 3.92 20.94 -21.08
N LEU A 270 4.16 21.90 -21.98
CA LEU A 270 4.78 23.18 -21.69
C LEU A 270 3.72 24.27 -21.83
N HIS A 271 3.72 25.25 -20.94
CA HIS A 271 2.72 26.31 -20.86
C HIS A 271 3.38 27.68 -20.73
N THR A 272 2.71 28.75 -21.18
CA THR A 272 3.11 30.14 -21.01
C THR A 272 1.87 30.97 -20.72
N MET A 273 2.00 31.99 -19.87
CA MET A 273 0.93 32.96 -19.62
C MET A 273 0.83 34.02 -20.75
N SER A 274 1.68 33.91 -21.78
CA SER A 274 1.67 34.78 -22.95
C SER A 274 0.50 34.42 -23.88
N THR A 275 -0.09 35.44 -24.50
CA THR A 275 -1.08 35.26 -25.59
C THR A 275 -0.42 34.89 -26.92
N GLU A 276 0.88 35.12 -27.06
CA GLU A 276 1.62 34.90 -28.31
C GLU A 276 2.15 33.46 -28.38
N PRO A 277 2.01 32.76 -29.54
CA PRO A 277 2.51 31.41 -29.68
C PRO A 277 4.02 31.28 -29.47
N PHE A 278 4.45 30.20 -28.82
CA PHE A 278 5.84 29.81 -28.69
C PHE A 278 6.16 28.54 -29.48
N THR A 279 7.45 28.29 -29.66
CA THR A 279 7.96 27.01 -30.18
C THR A 279 8.89 26.38 -29.16
N ALA A 280 8.82 25.06 -29.01
CA ALA A 280 9.70 24.31 -28.12
C ALA A 280 10.21 23.05 -28.81
N THR A 281 11.52 22.86 -28.82
CA THR A 281 12.13 21.60 -29.23
C THR A 281 12.32 20.73 -28.00
N VAL A 282 11.71 19.55 -28.02
CA VAL A 282 11.67 18.63 -26.89
C VAL A 282 12.37 17.33 -27.26
N SER A 283 13.11 16.77 -26.31
CA SER A 283 13.59 15.39 -26.34
C SER A 283 13.17 14.71 -25.04
N ALA A 284 12.37 13.65 -25.11
CA ALA A 284 11.95 12.90 -23.93
C ALA A 284 12.19 11.40 -24.11
N VAL A 285 12.54 10.76 -23.00
CA VAL A 285 12.68 9.31 -22.89
C VAL A 285 11.80 8.86 -21.74
N TYR A 286 10.84 7.98 -22.01
CA TYR A 286 9.80 7.64 -21.05
C TYR A 286 9.32 6.21 -21.21
N THR A 287 8.63 5.71 -20.19
CA THR A 287 7.86 4.47 -20.23
C THR A 287 6.42 4.84 -19.96
N GLU A 288 5.50 4.14 -20.61
CA GLU A 288 4.07 4.22 -20.33
C GLU A 288 3.66 2.94 -19.61
N ILE A 289 3.12 3.08 -18.41
CA ILE A 289 2.91 1.95 -17.50
C ILE A 289 1.64 2.18 -16.66
N ALA A 290 0.83 1.15 -16.52
CA ALA A 290 -0.32 1.20 -15.62
C ALA A 290 0.14 1.29 -14.15
N PRO A 291 -0.63 1.89 -13.24
CA PRO A 291 -0.36 1.77 -11.81
C PRO A 291 -0.25 0.30 -11.38
N GLY A 292 0.69 0.00 -10.48
CA GLY A 292 0.94 -1.36 -9.98
C GLY A 292 2.35 -1.55 -9.40
N GLU A 293 2.59 -2.75 -8.87
CA GLU A 293 3.90 -3.19 -8.40
C GLU A 293 4.65 -3.92 -9.51
N TYR A 294 5.91 -3.53 -9.74
CA TYR A 294 6.78 -4.12 -10.75
C TYR A 294 8.11 -4.58 -10.15
N PRO A 295 8.82 -5.52 -10.79
CA PRO A 295 10.15 -5.96 -10.33
C PRO A 295 11.18 -4.82 -10.23
N ARG A 296 10.92 -3.71 -10.95
CA ARG A 296 11.75 -2.50 -10.98
C ARG A 296 11.03 -1.31 -10.36
N GLY A 297 10.21 -1.56 -9.36
CA GLY A 297 9.62 -0.53 -8.52
C GLY A 297 8.10 -0.42 -8.64
N THR A 298 7.54 0.47 -7.84
CA THR A 298 6.10 0.72 -7.74
C THR A 298 5.74 1.97 -8.54
N VAL A 299 4.58 1.89 -9.19
CA VAL A 299 3.89 3.04 -9.78
C VAL A 299 2.56 3.15 -9.09
N THR A 300 2.31 4.25 -8.41
CA THR A 300 0.99 4.51 -7.81
C THR A 300 0.51 5.89 -8.21
N ALA A 301 -0.78 6.01 -8.48
CA ALA A 301 -1.44 7.25 -8.82
C ALA A 301 -2.83 7.23 -8.17
N GLY A 302 -3.33 8.41 -7.81
CA GLY A 302 -4.68 8.52 -7.28
C GLY A 302 -4.92 9.87 -6.61
N THR A 303 -6.13 10.01 -6.08
CA THR A 303 -6.56 11.16 -5.31
C THR A 303 -7.10 10.71 -3.97
N ILE A 304 -6.58 11.29 -2.89
CA ILE A 304 -6.88 10.89 -1.52
C ILE A 304 -7.36 12.11 -0.74
N GLN A 305 -8.45 11.94 0.00
CA GLN A 305 -8.80 12.85 1.09
C GLN A 305 -7.96 12.50 2.31
N SER A 306 -7.33 13.49 2.92
CA SER A 306 -6.61 13.29 4.16
C SER A 306 -7.54 12.92 5.31
N ILE A 307 -6.93 12.35 6.35
CA ILE A 307 -7.59 12.00 7.60
C ILE A 307 -6.89 12.76 8.74
N PRO A 308 -7.52 12.89 9.92
CA PRO A 308 -6.80 13.31 11.12
C PRO A 308 -5.54 12.46 11.32
N ASP A 309 -4.40 13.10 11.58
CA ASP A 309 -3.12 12.41 11.73
C ASP A 309 -3.18 11.48 12.95
N PRO A 310 -3.03 10.15 12.75
CA PRO A 310 -3.11 9.20 13.85
C PRO A 310 -1.83 9.19 14.71
N GLY A 311 -0.82 9.98 14.34
CA GLY A 311 0.40 10.16 15.11
C GLY A 311 0.12 10.71 16.51
N ILE A 312 0.68 10.07 17.53
CA ILE A 312 0.57 10.56 18.91
C ILE A 312 1.21 11.95 19.01
N GLY A 313 0.45 12.95 19.44
CA GLY A 313 0.86 14.36 19.48
C GLY A 313 0.61 15.14 18.19
N HIS A 314 -0.02 14.54 17.18
CA HIS A 314 -0.40 15.15 15.91
C HIS A 314 -1.92 15.21 15.72
N GLU A 315 -2.70 15.07 16.79
CA GLU A 315 -4.15 14.87 16.71
C GLU A 315 -4.92 16.06 16.10
N ASP A 316 -4.32 17.25 16.10
CA ASP A 316 -4.89 18.48 15.51
C ASP A 316 -4.39 18.74 14.07
N HIS A 317 -3.76 17.74 13.42
CA HIS A 317 -3.23 17.81 12.07
C HIS A 317 -3.98 16.85 11.13
N SER A 318 -3.73 17.00 9.82
CA SER A 318 -4.22 16.05 8.81
C SER A 318 -3.07 15.40 8.05
N ILE A 319 -3.27 14.16 7.61
CA ILE A 319 -2.29 13.39 6.84
C ILE A 319 -2.97 12.56 5.74
N ALA A 320 -2.32 12.43 4.59
CA ALA A 320 -2.65 11.46 3.55
C ALA A 320 -1.44 10.57 3.28
N LEU A 321 -1.61 9.26 3.48
CA LEU A 321 -0.56 8.26 3.28
C LEU A 321 -0.53 7.84 1.81
N ILE A 322 0.57 8.13 1.12
CA ILE A 322 0.76 7.88 -0.32
C ILE A 322 1.39 6.52 -0.56
N LEU A 323 2.45 6.20 0.19
CA LEU A 323 3.08 4.90 0.22
C LEU A 323 3.04 4.36 1.66
N PRO A 324 2.44 3.19 1.88
CA PRO A 324 2.34 2.65 3.22
C PRO A 324 3.71 2.21 3.76
N PRO A 325 3.88 2.17 5.09
CA PRO A 325 5.05 1.59 5.74
C PRO A 325 5.36 0.18 5.22
N ARG A 326 6.62 -0.08 4.91
CA ARG A 326 7.15 -1.42 4.59
C ARG A 326 8.54 -1.62 5.17
N ASP A 327 8.95 -2.87 5.37
CA ASP A 327 10.24 -3.22 6.00
C ASP A 327 11.46 -2.76 5.19
N ILE A 328 11.34 -2.77 3.86
CA ILE A 328 12.41 -2.37 2.94
C ILE A 328 12.13 -0.92 2.53
N PRO A 329 13.02 0.06 2.68
CA PRO A 329 12.73 1.43 2.25
C PRO A 329 12.41 1.51 0.76
N TYR A 330 11.43 2.32 0.35
CA TYR A 330 11.31 2.80 -1.02
C TYR A 330 12.54 3.64 -1.36
N GLN A 331 13.12 3.44 -2.54
CA GLN A 331 14.29 4.20 -2.99
C GLN A 331 14.14 4.70 -4.42
N GLY A 332 14.51 5.97 -4.62
CA GLY A 332 14.55 6.61 -5.93
C GLY A 332 13.21 7.19 -6.35
N GLY A 333 12.98 7.21 -7.66
CA GLY A 333 11.71 7.62 -8.24
C GLY A 333 11.44 9.12 -8.25
N VAL A 334 10.24 9.45 -8.71
CA VAL A 334 9.68 10.79 -8.80
C VAL A 334 8.24 10.76 -8.29
N MET A 335 7.83 11.80 -7.58
CA MET A 335 6.45 12.04 -7.18
C MET A 335 6.02 13.39 -7.73
N ALA A 336 4.92 13.44 -8.46
CA ALA A 336 4.17 14.66 -8.73
C ALA A 336 2.96 14.72 -7.80
N TYR A 337 2.64 15.90 -7.27
CA TYR A 337 1.50 16.11 -6.38
C TYR A 337 0.80 17.44 -6.67
N SER A 338 -0.51 17.46 -6.43
CA SER A 338 -1.39 18.63 -6.48
C SER A 338 -2.38 18.51 -5.33
N ALA A 339 -2.52 19.54 -4.51
CA ALA A 339 -3.29 19.51 -3.28
C ALA A 339 -4.21 20.74 -3.16
N SER A 340 -5.26 20.59 -2.36
CA SER A 340 -6.27 21.63 -2.15
C SER A 340 -5.81 22.76 -1.21
N GLU A 341 -4.69 22.56 -0.52
CA GLU A 341 -4.03 23.56 0.34
C GLU A 341 -2.52 23.31 0.33
N THR A 342 -1.75 24.22 0.92
CA THR A 342 -0.31 24.03 1.14
C THR A 342 -0.07 22.82 2.03
N ILE A 343 0.80 21.90 1.58
CA ILE A 343 1.13 20.67 2.30
C ILE A 343 2.60 20.64 2.74
N GLN A 344 2.95 19.67 3.58
CA GLN A 344 4.31 19.27 3.89
C GLN A 344 4.53 17.84 3.40
N LEU A 345 5.60 17.60 2.65
CA LEU A 345 5.97 16.24 2.26
C LEU A 345 6.64 15.55 3.45
N VAL A 346 6.23 14.32 3.73
CA VAL A 346 6.66 13.54 4.89
C VAL A 346 7.26 12.21 4.44
N GLY A 347 8.52 11.99 4.86
CA GLY A 347 9.17 10.68 4.79
C GLY A 347 9.25 10.04 6.16
N LEU A 348 8.79 8.79 6.28
CA LEU A 348 8.97 7.97 7.48
C LEU A 348 10.10 6.96 7.26
N HIS A 349 11.02 6.84 8.21
CA HIS A 349 12.13 5.88 8.17
C HIS A 349 12.09 4.97 9.40
N GLY A 350 12.08 3.65 9.19
CA GLY A 350 11.96 2.69 10.29
C GLY A 350 11.12 1.47 9.94
N PRO A 351 10.58 0.76 10.95
CA PRO A 351 10.57 1.12 12.37
C PRO A 351 11.97 1.17 13.00
N LEU A 352 12.14 2.05 13.97
CA LEU A 352 13.37 2.27 14.73
C LEU A 352 13.51 1.24 15.86
N ALA A 353 14.74 0.79 16.11
CA ALA A 353 15.00 -0.06 17.26
C ALA A 353 14.97 0.75 18.59
N PRO A 354 14.75 0.09 19.73
CA PRO A 354 14.79 0.76 21.04
C PRO A 354 16.10 1.53 21.26
N GLY A 355 15.98 2.82 21.56
CA GLY A 355 17.11 3.72 21.78
C GLY A 355 17.57 4.49 20.53
N GLU A 356 17.07 4.16 19.34
CA GLU A 356 17.41 4.88 18.09
C GLU A 356 16.61 6.18 17.91
N SER A 357 15.54 6.41 18.68
CA SER A 357 14.73 7.64 18.61
C SER A 357 15.41 8.89 19.19
N GLN A 358 16.57 8.77 19.85
CA GLN A 358 17.17 9.89 20.58
C GLN A 358 17.64 11.01 19.65
N GLY A 359 17.04 12.19 19.80
CA GLY A 359 17.48 13.43 19.13
C GLY A 359 16.91 13.66 17.73
N GLN A 360 15.98 12.81 17.26
CA GLN A 360 15.28 12.97 15.98
C GLN A 360 13.79 13.20 16.19
N LEU A 361 13.15 13.85 15.22
CA LEU A 361 11.68 13.89 15.15
C LEU A 361 11.19 12.47 14.87
N THR A 362 10.14 12.06 15.58
CA THR A 362 9.58 10.73 15.43
C THR A 362 8.07 10.78 15.27
N TRP A 363 7.55 9.80 14.55
CA TRP A 363 6.12 9.59 14.38
C TRP A 363 5.76 8.15 14.77
N THR A 364 4.64 7.98 15.48
CA THR A 364 4.10 6.67 15.84
C THR A 364 2.59 6.75 15.96
N ALA A 365 1.87 5.80 15.36
CA ALA A 365 0.41 5.74 15.44
C ALA A 365 -0.10 4.86 16.59
N ASP A 366 0.75 4.01 17.18
CA ASP A 366 0.37 3.03 18.21
C ASP A 366 1.25 3.08 19.46
N GLY A 367 2.34 3.85 19.44
CA GLY A 367 3.32 3.92 20.51
C GLY A 367 4.30 2.74 20.55
N GLU A 368 4.17 1.78 19.64
CA GLU A 368 5.06 0.61 19.53
C GLU A 368 6.00 0.77 18.32
N ASP A 369 5.44 0.99 17.13
CA ASP A 369 6.21 1.22 15.91
C ASP A 369 6.57 2.70 15.79
N VAL A 370 7.85 3.01 16.06
CA VAL A 370 8.38 4.36 16.02
C VAL A 370 9.16 4.57 14.73
N TYR A 371 8.82 5.60 13.97
CA TYR A 371 9.52 5.97 12.73
C TYR A 371 10.25 7.30 12.94
N ALA A 372 11.44 7.44 12.39
CA ALA A 372 12.06 8.75 12.21
C ALA A 372 11.27 9.53 11.15
N LEU A 373 11.02 10.81 11.45
CA LEU A 373 10.18 11.69 10.66
C LEU A 373 11.05 12.73 9.95
N THR A 374 10.98 12.77 8.63
CA THR A 374 11.59 13.80 7.79
C THR A 374 10.50 14.66 7.19
N PHE A 375 10.54 15.97 7.47
CA PHE A 375 9.74 16.98 6.75
C PHE A 375 10.58 17.58 5.62
N ILE A 376 9.97 17.75 4.45
CA ILE A 376 10.52 18.63 3.42
C ILE A 376 9.79 19.96 3.53
N PRO A 377 10.52 21.06 3.74
CA PRO A 377 9.96 22.40 3.84
C PRO A 377 9.67 22.95 2.44
N ASP A 378 8.80 22.29 1.70
CA ASP A 378 8.13 22.90 0.55
C ASP A 378 6.72 23.24 1.00
N GLU A 379 6.49 24.51 1.32
CA GLU A 379 5.17 25.05 1.67
C GLU A 379 4.41 25.42 0.38
N ASP A 380 4.23 24.44 -0.50
CA ASP A 380 3.48 24.58 -1.75
C ASP A 380 2.31 23.59 -1.80
N ASN A 381 1.28 23.92 -2.58
CA ASN A 381 0.14 23.03 -2.79
C ASN A 381 0.32 22.14 -4.03
N MET A 382 1.34 22.35 -4.85
CA MET A 382 1.69 21.42 -5.93
C MET A 382 3.19 21.36 -6.16
N GLY A 383 3.67 20.28 -6.78
CA GLY A 383 5.08 20.19 -7.11
C GLY A 383 5.54 18.83 -7.62
N VAL A 384 6.85 18.73 -7.83
CA VAL A 384 7.52 17.48 -8.16
C VAL A 384 8.67 17.24 -7.21
N TRP A 385 8.58 16.13 -6.48
CA TRP A 385 9.66 15.65 -5.64
C TRP A 385 10.47 14.59 -6.38
N ASN A 386 11.71 14.95 -6.70
CA ASN A 386 12.68 14.07 -7.32
C ASN A 386 13.50 13.33 -6.25
N THR A 387 13.52 12.00 -6.32
CA THR A 387 14.25 11.10 -5.41
C THR A 387 13.70 11.08 -3.99
N PHE A 388 12.93 10.03 -3.68
CA PHE A 388 12.50 9.70 -2.34
C PHE A 388 13.35 8.56 -1.76
N SER A 389 13.57 8.58 -0.44
CA SER A 389 14.10 7.43 0.29
C SER A 389 13.41 7.35 1.64
N GLY A 390 12.70 6.26 1.92
CA GLY A 390 12.01 6.09 3.20
C GLY A 390 11.12 4.85 3.19
N ASN A 391 10.66 4.41 4.36
CA ASN A 391 9.79 3.26 4.53
C ASN A 391 8.32 3.60 4.28
N ALA A 392 7.93 4.86 4.39
CA ALA A 392 6.59 5.35 4.03
C ALA A 392 6.67 6.80 3.51
N LEU A 393 5.72 7.17 2.64
CA LEU A 393 5.61 8.50 2.07
C LEU A 393 4.20 9.03 2.36
N ALA A 394 4.12 10.23 2.90
CA ALA A 394 2.87 10.90 3.19
C ALA A 394 2.94 12.38 2.82
N VAL A 395 1.77 13.01 2.77
CA VAL A 395 1.63 14.46 2.80
C VAL A 395 0.85 14.85 4.03
N HIS A 396 1.20 15.98 4.64
CA HIS A 396 0.73 16.41 5.94
C HIS A 396 0.35 17.89 5.90
N THR A 397 -0.64 18.28 6.70
CA THR A 397 -0.94 19.69 6.96
C THR A 397 -1.17 19.90 8.44
N MET A 398 -0.86 21.10 8.93
CA MET A 398 -1.18 21.50 10.31
C MET A 398 -2.67 21.86 10.49
N ASN A 399 -3.49 21.65 9.45
CA ASN A 399 -4.90 21.99 9.43
C ASN A 399 -5.75 20.74 9.76
N PRO A 400 -6.61 20.76 10.79
CA PRO A 400 -7.44 19.61 11.15
C PRO A 400 -8.66 19.41 10.24
N ASP A 401 -9.01 20.39 9.40
CA ASP A 401 -10.22 20.34 8.55
C ASP A 401 -10.08 19.38 7.35
N GLY A 402 -8.86 18.86 7.12
CA GLY A 402 -8.54 17.96 6.03
C GLY A 402 -8.29 18.66 4.70
N PHE A 403 -7.77 17.90 3.75
CA PHE A 403 -7.39 18.35 2.41
C PHE A 403 -7.47 17.19 1.41
N THR A 404 -7.54 17.54 0.13
CA THR A 404 -7.48 16.56 -0.96
C THR A 404 -6.13 16.67 -1.64
N VAL A 405 -5.50 15.53 -1.95
CA VAL A 405 -4.26 15.47 -2.72
C VAL A 405 -4.40 14.48 -3.86
N SER A 406 -4.08 14.90 -5.07
CA SER A 406 -3.81 14.04 -6.20
C SER A 406 -2.31 13.83 -6.33
N PHE A 407 -1.89 12.61 -6.61
CA PHE A 407 -0.49 12.28 -6.75
C PHE A 407 -0.25 11.26 -7.85
N VAL A 408 0.99 11.25 -8.34
CA VAL A 408 1.55 10.18 -9.16
C VAL A 408 2.97 9.93 -8.68
N THR A 409 3.30 8.67 -8.42
CA THR A 409 4.66 8.23 -8.12
C THR A 409 5.14 7.23 -9.16
N GLY A 410 6.43 7.27 -9.48
CA GLY A 410 7.02 6.36 -10.46
C GLY A 410 8.49 6.07 -10.18
N GLY A 411 8.90 4.80 -10.37
CA GLY A 411 10.30 4.38 -10.29
C GLY A 411 10.84 4.20 -8.86
N LEU A 412 9.96 3.88 -7.92
CA LEU A 412 10.30 3.65 -6.50
C LEU A 412 10.60 2.18 -6.24
N HIS A 413 11.84 1.83 -5.91
CA HIS A 413 12.28 0.45 -5.69
C HIS A 413 12.09 0.00 -4.24
#